data_AF-A0A817S6Q9-F1
#
_entry.id   AF-A0A817S6Q9-F1
#
_cell.length_a   1.000
_cell.length_b   1.000
_cell.length_c   1.000
_cell.angle_alpha   90.00
_cell.angle_beta   90.00
_cell.angle_gamma   90.00
#
_symmetry.space_group_name_H-M   'P 1'
#
loop_
_entity.id
_entity.type
_entity.pdbx_description
1 polymer ?
#
loop_
_entity_poly.entity_id
_entity_poly.type
_entity_poly.pdbx_seq_one_letter_code
_entity_poly.pdbx_strand_id
1 'polypeptide(L)'
;FPVYPFGHSLLPLFSLDPSYININHGSYGSAPKYVHDKLREYQLKAERNPDRWFRLDLQIEMENLRKKLSKYINCDPDNLVILENASAGVNSILKSLKFQTNETILYYNIAYVIVEGANLRPFSP
;
A
#
# COMPACT_ATOMS: atom_id res chain seq x y z
N PHE A 1 5.46 14.97 -19.86
CA PHE A 1 6.42 13.88 -19.58
C PHE A 1 6.88 13.31 -20.91
N PRO A 2 8.17 12.99 -21.10
CA PRO A 2 8.60 12.28 -22.30
C PRO A 2 7.82 10.96 -22.41
N VAL A 3 7.35 10.61 -23.60
CA VAL A 3 6.72 9.31 -23.86
C VAL A 3 7.85 8.32 -24.09
N TYR A 4 8.18 7.55 -23.07
CA TYR A 4 9.12 6.43 -23.21
C TYR A 4 8.36 5.20 -23.69
N PRO A 5 8.83 4.49 -24.73
CA PRO A 5 8.24 3.19 -25.08
C PRO A 5 8.49 2.18 -23.94
N PHE A 6 7.60 1.21 -23.77
CA PHE A 6 7.82 0.14 -22.79
C PHE A 6 9.10 -0.66 -23.09
N GLY A 7 9.60 -1.38 -22.07
CA GLY A 7 10.85 -2.15 -22.15
C GLY A 7 12.04 -1.42 -21.51
N HIS A 8 13.26 -1.75 -21.94
CA HIS A 8 14.50 -1.23 -21.34
C HIS A 8 14.61 0.29 -21.39
N SER A 9 13.88 0.97 -22.28
CA SER A 9 13.86 2.43 -22.36
C SER A 9 13.32 3.10 -21.08
N LEU A 10 12.56 2.37 -20.25
CA LEU A 10 12.06 2.84 -18.95
C LEU A 10 13.04 2.61 -17.80
N LEU A 11 14.06 1.75 -17.95
CA LEU A 11 15.04 1.47 -16.88
C LEU A 11 15.72 2.74 -16.33
N PRO A 12 16.08 3.75 -17.15
CA PRO A 12 16.64 5.00 -16.64
C PRO A 12 15.72 5.76 -15.68
N LEU A 13 14.41 5.48 -15.66
CA LEU A 13 13.48 6.07 -14.71
C LEU A 13 13.53 5.44 -13.32
N PHE A 14 14.15 4.26 -13.15
CA PHE A 14 14.28 3.57 -11.87
C PHE A 14 15.70 3.67 -11.33
N SER A 15 15.86 3.49 -10.03
CA SER A 15 17.17 3.45 -9.34
C SER A 15 17.71 2.03 -9.16
N LEU A 16 17.37 1.11 -10.07
CA LEU A 16 17.89 -0.26 -10.05
C LEU A 16 19.40 -0.25 -10.34
N ASP A 17 20.14 -1.15 -9.71
CA ASP A 17 21.55 -1.40 -10.03
C ASP A 17 21.64 -1.85 -11.51
N PRO A 18 22.45 -1.18 -12.37
CA PRO A 18 22.59 -1.54 -13.78
C PRO A 18 23.06 -2.97 -14.05
N SER A 19 23.73 -3.60 -13.08
CA SER A 19 24.18 -5.00 -13.15
C SER A 19 23.12 -6.00 -12.67
N TYR A 20 22.02 -5.53 -12.06
CA TYR A 20 20.96 -6.35 -11.51
C TYR A 20 19.76 -6.45 -12.45
N ILE A 21 19.38 -7.68 -12.80
CA ILE A 21 18.17 -7.96 -13.58
C ILE A 21 17.04 -8.30 -12.61
N ASN A 22 16.12 -7.36 -12.41
CA ASN A 22 14.97 -7.57 -11.53
C ASN A 22 13.90 -8.43 -12.21
N ILE A 23 13.99 -9.74 -12.03
CA ILE A 23 12.99 -10.73 -12.49
C ILE A 23 11.88 -11.00 -11.45
N ASN A 24 11.90 -10.33 -10.29
CA ASN A 24 10.94 -10.54 -9.20
C ASN A 24 10.36 -9.21 -8.69
N HIS A 25 9.90 -8.36 -9.61
CA HIS A 25 9.26 -7.09 -9.25
C HIS A 25 7.98 -7.29 -8.42
N GLY A 26 7.33 -8.45 -8.52
CA GLY A 26 6.08 -8.76 -7.83
C GLY A 26 6.19 -8.92 -6.30
N SER A 27 7.39 -9.08 -5.75
CA SER A 27 7.57 -9.23 -4.30
C SER A 27 7.61 -7.88 -3.57
N TYR A 28 8.60 -7.04 -3.89
CA TYR A 28 8.84 -5.76 -3.19
C TYR A 28 8.67 -4.53 -4.08
N GLY A 29 8.60 -4.72 -5.39
CA GLY A 29 8.53 -3.64 -6.36
C GLY A 29 9.76 -2.73 -6.39
N SER A 30 9.64 -1.67 -7.17
CA SER A 30 10.55 -0.52 -7.20
C SER A 30 9.77 0.63 -7.82
N ALA A 31 9.79 1.80 -7.20
CA ALA A 31 9.13 2.97 -7.77
C ALA A 31 10.08 3.72 -8.70
N PRO A 32 9.57 4.42 -9.73
CA PRO A 32 10.38 5.35 -10.50
C PRO A 32 10.96 6.47 -9.61
N LYS A 33 12.12 7.01 -10.01
CA LYS A 33 12.86 8.10 -9.36
C LYS A 33 11.97 9.29 -8.99
N TYR A 34 11.07 9.69 -9.88
CA TYR A 34 10.17 10.83 -9.62
C TYR A 34 9.19 10.58 -8.46
N VAL A 35 8.84 9.32 -8.16
CA VAL A 35 8.04 8.97 -6.98
C VAL A 35 8.89 9.13 -5.71
N HIS A 36 10.15 8.70 -5.75
CA HIS A 36 11.09 8.91 -4.64
C HIS A 36 11.40 10.38 -4.40
N ASP A 37 11.49 11.19 -5.46
CA ASP A 37 11.63 12.66 -5.34
C ASP A 37 10.45 13.26 -4.59
N LYS A 38 9.23 12.83 -4.92
CA LYS A 38 8.03 13.31 -4.24
C LYS A 38 7.96 12.85 -2.79
N LEU A 39 8.36 11.60 -2.50
CA LEU A 39 8.48 11.10 -1.13
C LEU A 39 9.44 11.97 -0.29
N ARG A 40 10.62 12.29 -0.83
CA ARG A 40 11.59 13.17 -0.16
C ARG A 40 11.04 14.57 0.08
N GLU A 41 10.28 15.12 -0.87
CA GLU A 41 9.59 16.41 -0.69
C GLU A 41 8.63 16.36 0.50
N TYR A 42 7.83 15.31 0.63
CA TYR A 42 6.91 15.15 1.77
C TYR A 42 7.64 14.97 3.10
N GLN A 43 8.75 14.21 3.12
CA GLN A 43 9.60 14.10 4.31
C GLN A 43 10.13 15.46 4.75
N LEU A 44 10.70 16.25 3.82
CA LEU A 44 11.20 17.59 4.13
C LEU A 44 10.07 18.54 4.57
N LYS A 45 8.86 18.42 4.02
CA LYS A 45 7.70 19.19 4.47
C LYS A 45 7.33 18.87 5.91
N ALA A 46 7.31 17.59 6.27
CA ALA A 46 7.05 17.13 7.63
C ALA A 46 8.08 17.69 8.62
N GLU A 47 9.38 17.60 8.30
CA GLU A 47 10.46 18.06 9.19
C GLU A 47 10.53 19.59 9.33
N ARG A 48 10.15 20.35 8.30
CA ARG A 48 10.19 21.82 8.34
C ARG A 48 9.20 22.43 9.33
N ASN A 49 8.05 21.79 9.54
CA ASN A 49 7.05 22.22 10.50
C ASN A 49 6.17 21.02 10.91
N PRO A 50 6.63 20.20 11.88
CA PRO A 50 5.98 18.95 12.23
C PRO A 50 4.54 19.14 12.73
N ASP A 51 4.30 20.14 13.60
CA ASP A 51 2.96 20.40 14.13
C ASP A 51 1.96 20.74 13.03
N ARG A 52 2.34 21.64 12.11
CA ARG A 52 1.47 21.99 10.98
C ARG A 52 1.23 20.77 10.08
N TRP A 53 2.29 20.04 9.75
CA TRP A 53 2.20 18.90 8.84
C TRP A 53 1.26 17.82 9.39
N PHE A 54 1.51 17.34 10.61
CA PHE A 54 0.77 16.22 11.16
C PHE A 54 -0.64 16.60 11.64
N ARG A 55 -0.89 17.86 12.04
CA ARG A 55 -2.21 18.29 12.51
C ARG A 55 -3.13 18.79 11.40
N LEU A 56 -2.58 19.29 10.29
CA LEU A 56 -3.38 19.96 9.23
C LEU A 56 -3.06 19.41 7.84
N ASP A 57 -1.83 19.56 7.37
CA ASP A 57 -1.51 19.38 5.95
C ASP A 57 -1.64 17.90 5.51
N LEU A 58 -1.26 16.94 6.37
CA LEU A 58 -1.34 15.51 6.08
C LEU A 58 -2.78 15.07 5.81
N GLN A 59 -3.76 15.54 6.58
CA GLN A 59 -5.16 15.17 6.37
C GLN A 59 -5.65 15.60 4.97
N ILE A 60 -5.30 16.81 4.55
CA ILE A 60 -5.66 17.35 3.23
C ILE A 60 -5.01 16.52 2.12
N GLU A 61 -3.74 16.16 2.27
CA GLU A 61 -3.03 15.30 1.32
C GLU A 61 -3.66 13.90 1.22
N MET A 62 -4.08 13.32 2.35
CA MET A 62 -4.76 12.02 2.40
C MET A 62 -6.14 12.05 1.74
N GLU A 63 -6.91 13.12 1.93
CA GLU A 63 -8.19 13.31 1.22
C GLU A 63 -8.00 13.44 -0.29
N ASN A 64 -6.99 14.20 -0.71
CA ASN A 64 -6.65 14.33 -2.12
C ASN A 64 -6.19 13.00 -2.73
N LEU A 65 -5.41 12.20 -1.98
CA LEU A 65 -5.01 10.85 -2.37
C LEU A 65 -6.22 9.95 -2.56
N ARG A 66 -7.13 9.88 -1.56
CA ARG A 66 -8.36 9.07 -1.65
C ARG A 66 -9.23 9.47 -2.84
N LYS A 67 -9.43 10.77 -3.09
CA LYS A 67 -10.19 11.26 -4.26
C LYS A 67 -9.56 10.88 -5.61
N LYS A 68 -8.23 10.85 -5.70
CA LYS A 68 -7.54 10.44 -6.93
C LYS A 68 -7.59 8.93 -7.13
N LEU A 69 -7.32 8.16 -6.08
CA LEU A 69 -7.34 6.69 -6.13
C LEU A 69 -8.74 6.15 -6.38
N SER A 70 -9.76 6.65 -5.69
CA SER A 70 -11.16 6.23 -5.89
C SER A 70 -11.61 6.36 -7.35
N LYS A 71 -11.22 7.44 -8.04
CA LYS A 71 -11.46 7.59 -9.49
C LYS A 71 -10.72 6.54 -10.32
N TYR A 72 -9.49 6.20 -9.94
CA TYR A 72 -8.67 5.23 -10.65
C TYR A 72 -9.20 3.79 -10.49
N ILE A 73 -9.63 3.41 -9.29
CA ILE A 73 -10.20 2.07 -9.00
C ILE A 73 -11.73 2.01 -9.12
N ASN A 74 -12.37 3.10 -9.54
CA ASN A 74 -13.82 3.23 -9.71
C ASN A 74 -14.64 2.86 -8.45
N CYS A 75 -14.37 3.52 -7.33
CA CYS A 75 -15.13 3.37 -6.09
C CYS A 75 -15.53 4.73 -5.48
N ASP A 76 -16.37 4.70 -4.44
CA ASP A 76 -16.65 5.87 -3.61
C ASP A 76 -15.43 6.21 -2.72
N PRO A 77 -14.92 7.45 -2.68
CA PRO A 77 -13.83 7.85 -1.80
C PRO A 77 -14.09 7.63 -0.30
N ASP A 78 -15.35 7.58 0.14
CA ASP A 78 -15.70 7.29 1.53
C ASP A 78 -15.60 5.80 1.88
N ASN A 79 -15.60 4.93 0.86
CA ASN A 79 -15.36 3.49 0.99
C ASN A 79 -13.89 3.11 0.80
N LEU A 80 -12.98 4.09 0.74
CA LEU A 80 -11.55 3.87 0.53
C LEU A 80 -10.73 4.37 1.72
N VAL A 81 -9.93 3.47 2.29
CA VAL A 81 -8.93 3.79 3.32
C VAL A 81 -7.54 3.41 2.83
N ILE A 82 -6.53 4.10 3.36
CA ILE A 82 -5.12 3.85 3.02
C ILE A 82 -4.46 3.19 4.23
N LEU A 83 -3.79 2.07 3.98
CA LEU A 83 -3.06 1.30 5.00
C LEU A 83 -1.63 1.06 4.52
N GLU A 84 -0.77 0.65 5.45
CA GLU A 84 0.66 0.48 5.21
C GLU A 84 0.96 -0.63 4.20
N ASN A 85 0.15 -1.70 4.19
CA ASN A 85 0.32 -2.84 3.30
C ASN A 85 -0.92 -3.77 3.32
N ALA A 86 -0.91 -4.79 2.45
CA ALA A 86 -1.99 -5.78 2.35
C ALA A 86 -2.18 -6.59 3.65
N SER A 87 -1.09 -6.93 4.34
CA SER A 87 -1.11 -7.66 5.61
C SER A 87 -1.87 -6.91 6.70
N ALA A 88 -1.63 -5.60 6.83
CA ALA A 88 -2.35 -4.72 7.74
C ALA A 88 -3.85 -4.68 7.39
N GLY A 89 -4.18 -4.58 6.10
CA GLY A 89 -5.57 -4.63 5.62
C GLY A 89 -6.32 -5.90 6.03
N VAL A 90 -5.74 -7.07 5.74
CA VAL A 90 -6.33 -8.37 6.11
C VAL A 90 -6.51 -8.46 7.62
N ASN A 91 -5.49 -8.10 8.40
CA ASN A 91 -5.56 -8.15 9.86
C ASN A 91 -6.63 -7.20 10.43
N SER A 92 -6.75 -5.98 9.90
CA SER A 92 -7.74 -5.01 10.35
C SER A 92 -9.16 -5.54 10.17
N ILE A 93 -9.45 -6.17 9.03
CA ILE A 93 -10.76 -6.78 8.79
C ILE A 93 -10.99 -7.96 9.72
N LEU A 94 -10.10 -8.95 9.72
CA LEU A 94 -10.31 -10.18 10.51
C LEU A 94 -10.44 -9.92 12.02
N LYS A 95 -9.68 -8.95 12.56
CA LYS A 95 -9.75 -8.58 13.98
C LYS A 95 -10.98 -7.72 14.34
N SER A 96 -11.62 -7.09 13.36
CA SER A 96 -12.83 -6.28 13.58
C SER A 96 -14.10 -7.11 13.62
N LEU A 97 -14.09 -8.32 13.03
CA LEU A 97 -15.22 -9.22 12.99
C LEU A 97 -15.40 -9.95 14.33
N LYS A 98 -16.65 -10.07 14.77
CA LYS A 98 -17.02 -10.82 15.99
C LYS A 98 -17.65 -12.16 15.60
N PHE A 99 -16.81 -13.19 15.51
CA PHE A 99 -17.26 -14.53 15.15
C PHE A 99 -18.07 -15.19 16.26
N GLN A 100 -19.16 -15.85 15.87
CA GLN A 100 -19.89 -16.77 16.74
C GLN A 100 -19.22 -18.14 16.72
N THR A 101 -19.46 -18.96 17.76
CA THR A 101 -18.83 -20.29 17.92
C THR A 101 -19.07 -21.25 16.75
N ASN A 102 -20.11 -21.04 15.94
CA ASN A 102 -20.46 -21.90 14.81
C ASN A 102 -20.10 -21.28 13.44
N GLU A 103 -19.39 -20.15 13.42
CA GLU A 103 -18.93 -19.51 12.19
C GLU A 103 -17.52 -19.98 11.84
N THR A 104 -17.20 -20.01 10.55
CA THR A 104 -15.90 -20.46 10.05
C THR A 104 -15.45 -19.59 8.90
N ILE A 105 -14.14 -19.40 8.80
CA ILE A 105 -13.49 -18.69 7.69
C ILE A 105 -13.02 -19.72 6.66
N LEU A 106 -13.52 -19.59 5.43
CA LEU A 106 -13.09 -20.39 4.30
C LEU A 106 -12.01 -19.64 3.51
N TYR A 107 -10.91 -20.31 3.19
CA TYR A 107 -9.85 -19.80 2.32
C TYR A 107 -9.20 -20.92 1.51
N TYR A 108 -8.56 -20.58 0.39
CA TYR A 108 -7.85 -21.55 -0.44
C TYR A 108 -6.45 -21.82 0.09
N ASN A 109 -5.93 -23.03 -0.14
CA ASN A 109 -4.56 -23.42 0.26
C ASN A 109 -3.44 -22.65 -0.45
N ILE A 110 -3.76 -21.87 -1.49
CA ILE A 110 -2.84 -20.95 -2.17
C ILE A 110 -2.85 -19.53 -1.59
N ALA A 111 -3.61 -19.29 -0.51
CA ALA A 111 -3.63 -17.99 0.15
C ALA A 111 -2.24 -17.62 0.66
N TYR A 112 -1.95 -16.32 0.69
CA TYR A 112 -0.70 -15.83 1.24
C TYR A 112 -0.60 -16.14 2.73
N VAL A 113 0.58 -16.51 3.23
CA VAL A 113 0.82 -16.98 4.60
C VAL A 113 0.29 -16.04 5.69
N ILE A 114 0.20 -14.73 5.41
CA ILE A 114 -0.35 -13.78 6.38
C ILE A 114 -1.84 -13.98 6.65
N VAL A 115 -2.59 -14.53 5.69
CA VAL A 115 -4.02 -14.82 5.85
C VAL A 115 -4.20 -15.92 6.90
N GLU A 116 -3.33 -16.93 6.89
CA GLU A 116 -3.30 -17.99 7.91
C GLU A 116 -2.80 -17.47 9.27
N GLY A 117 -1.75 -16.64 9.25
CA GLY A 117 -1.10 -16.10 10.44
C GLY A 117 -1.85 -14.98 11.16
N ALA A 118 -2.90 -14.39 10.59
CA ALA A 118 -3.69 -13.29 11.15
C ALA A 118 -4.53 -13.66 12.40
N ASN A 119 -4.11 -14.65 13.20
CA ASN A 119 -4.81 -15.21 14.35
C ASN A 119 -6.20 -15.78 14.02
N LEU A 120 -6.22 -16.78 13.14
CA LEU A 120 -7.28 -17.81 13.15
C LEU A 120 -7.17 -18.78 14.34
N ARG A 121 -6.37 -18.47 15.38
CA ARG A 121 -6.27 -19.22 16.64
C ARG A 121 -6.51 -18.24 17.80
N PRO A 122 -7.38 -18.55 18.79
CA PRO A 122 -7.77 -19.89 19.22
C PRO A 122 -9.29 -20.13 19.20
N PHE A 123 -9.76 -21.00 18.31
CA PHE A 123 -10.96 -21.81 18.55
C PHE A 123 -10.51 -23.23 18.86
N SER A 124 -9.71 -23.37 19.91
CA SER A 124 -9.56 -24.65 20.61
C SER A 124 -10.54 -24.60 21.79
N PRO A 125 -11.31 -25.67 22.06
CA PRO A 125 -12.24 -25.71 23.19
C PRO A 125 -11.54 -25.44 24.53
#